data_AF-A0A536A265-F1
#
_entry.id   AF-A0A536A265-F1
#
_cell.length_a   1.000
_cell.length_b   1.000
_cell.length_c   1.000
_cell.angle_alpha   90.00
_cell.angle_beta   90.00
_cell.angle_gamma   90.00
#
_symmetry.space_group_name_H-M   'P 1'
#
loop_
_entity.id
_entity.type
_entity.pdbx_description
1 polymer ?
#
loop_
_entity_poly.entity_id
_entity_poly.type
_entity_poly.pdbx_seq_one_letter_code
_entity_poly.pdbx_strand_id
1 'polypeptide(L)' 'MRIDDALLDAAASLPIEQLRSLDAIHLAAAQRLGRDLAVLVSYDERMLAAAGELGIPASSPR' A
#
# COMPACT_ATOMS: atom_id res chain seq x y z
N MET A 1 4.99 7.87 11.00
CA MET A 1 4.05 8.40 10.00
C MET A 1 2.72 8.66 10.69
N ARG A 2 2.06 9.79 10.42
CA ARG A 2 0.73 10.11 10.93
C ARG A 2 -0.34 9.72 9.91
N ILE A 3 -1.47 9.21 10.36
CA ILE A 3 -2.66 9.04 9.52
C ILE A 3 -3.40 10.39 9.53
N ASP A 4 -3.41 11.07 8.39
CA ASP A 4 -4.05 12.36 8.17
C ASP A 4 -4.90 12.35 6.90
N ASP A 5 -5.72 13.38 6.72
CA ASP A 5 -6.66 13.47 5.60
C ASP A 5 -5.96 13.30 4.25
N ALA A 6 -4.76 13.88 4.08
CA ALA A 6 -3.96 13.71 2.88
C ALA A 6 -3.56 12.24 2.60
N LEU A 7 -3.31 11.43 3.65
CA LEU A 7 -3.10 9.99 3.48
C LEU A 7 -4.40 9.29 3.05
N LEU A 8 -5.52 9.65 3.66
CA LEU A 8 -6.82 9.04 3.39
C LEU A 8 -7.31 9.37 1.98
N ASP A 9 -7.11 10.60 1.52
CA ASP A 9 -7.42 11.03 0.14
C ASP A 9 -6.56 10.27 -0.88
N ALA A 10 -5.27 10.10 -0.58
CA ALA A 10 -4.37 9.29 -1.42
C ALA A 10 -4.81 7.82 -1.47
N ALA A 11 -5.23 7.25 -0.33
CA ALA A 11 -5.76 5.89 -0.26
C ALA A 11 -7.06 5.73 -1.07
N ALA A 12 -7.96 6.72 -0.99
CA ALA A 12 -9.21 6.73 -1.74
C ALA A 12 -9.00 6.88 -3.27
N SER A 13 -7.85 7.43 -3.68
CA SER A 13 -7.52 7.69 -5.08
C SER A 13 -6.74 6.55 -5.77
N LEU A 14 -6.49 5.43 -5.07
CA LEU A 14 -5.75 4.31 -5.64
C LEU A 14 -6.53 3.65 -6.79
N PRO A 15 -5.89 3.37 -7.94
CA PRO A 15 -6.55 2.82 -9.12
C PRO A 15 -6.73 1.29 -9.05
N ILE A 16 -7.07 0.74 -7.88
CA ILE A 16 -7.30 -0.70 -7.68
C ILE A 16 -8.76 -0.94 -7.35
N GLU A 17 -9.44 -1.74 -8.17
CA GLU A 17 -10.82 -2.11 -7.92
C GLU A 17 -10.94 -3.01 -6.67
N GLN A 18 -11.99 -2.80 -5.88
CA GLN A 18 -12.35 -3.66 -4.74
C GLN A 18 -11.26 -3.78 -3.66
N LEU A 19 -10.42 -2.76 -3.48
CA LEU A 19 -9.41 -2.71 -2.43
C LEU A 19 -10.06 -2.46 -1.06
N ARG A 20 -9.70 -3.25 -0.04
CA ARG A 20 -10.16 -3.01 1.34
C ARG A 20 -9.55 -1.72 1.87
N SER A 21 -10.29 -0.99 2.71
CA SER A 21 -9.86 0.33 3.21
C SER A 21 -8.50 0.29 3.94
N LEU A 22 -8.22 -0.76 4.72
CA LEU A 22 -6.94 -0.91 5.40
C LEU A 22 -5.78 -1.16 4.43
N ASP A 23 -6.01 -1.95 3.37
CA ASP A 23 -5.01 -2.20 2.33
C ASP A 23 -4.73 -0.91 1.57
N ALA A 24 -5.76 -0.13 1.25
CA ALA A 24 -5.63 1.18 0.61
C ALA A 24 -4.78 2.15 1.43
N ILE A 25 -5.05 2.27 2.74
CA ILE A 25 -4.27 3.14 3.63
C ILE A 25 -2.82 2.67 3.71
N HIS A 26 -2.58 1.36 3.76
CA HIS A 26 -1.24 0.80 3.84
C HIS A 26 -0.45 1.03 2.54
N LEU A 27 -1.06 0.83 1.37
CA LEU A 27 -0.43 1.09 0.08
C LEU A 27 -0.16 2.58 -0.14
N ALA A 28 -1.09 3.46 0.24
CA ALA A 28 -0.87 4.90 0.19
C ALA A 28 0.29 5.34 1.11
N ALA A 29 0.39 4.74 2.30
CA ALA A 29 1.50 4.96 3.21
C ALA A 29 2.85 4.52 2.61
N ALA A 30 2.87 3.35 1.97
CA ALA A 30 4.04 2.85 1.27
C ALA A 30 4.45 3.78 0.11
N GLN A 31 3.49 4.28 -0.69
CA GLN A 31 3.76 5.27 -1.74
C GLN A 31 4.33 6.59 -1.18
N ARG A 32 3.89 7.06 0.00
CA ARG A 32 4.43 8.28 0.62
C ARG A 32 5.91 8.16 1.01
N LEU A 33 6.38 6.95 1.32
CA LEU A 33 7.81 6.70 1.56
C LEU A 33 8.61 6.76 0.25
N GLY A 34 7.99 6.42 -0.88
CA GLY A 34 8.59 6.54 -2.20
C GLY A 34 9.94 5.80 -2.28
N ARG A 35 11.01 6.53 -2.58
CA ARG A 35 12.37 5.96 -2.72
C ARG A 35 12.97 5.48 -1.40
N ASP A 36 12.44 5.93 -0.26
CA ASP A 36 12.90 5.49 1.05
C ASP A 36 12.25 4.15 1.46
N LEU A 37 11.26 3.68 0.70
CA LEU A 37 10.67 2.36 0.89
C LEU A 37 11.59 1.28 0.30
N ALA A 38 12.10 0.41 1.16
CA ALA A 38 12.84 -0.78 0.71
C ALA A 38 11.89 -1.86 0.17
N VAL A 39 10.92 -2.29 0.98
CA VAL A 39 9.97 -3.34 0.64
C VAL A 39 8.73 -3.26 1.54
N LEU A 40 7.55 -3.51 0.98
CA LEU A 40 6.31 -3.73 1.72
C LEU A 40 6.24 -5.20 2.14
N VAL A 41 6.05 -5.44 3.43
CA VAL A 41 6.02 -6.82 3.96
C VAL A 41 4.61 -7.15 4.42
N SER A 42 4.05 -8.24 3.91
CA SER A 42 2.74 -8.72 4.33
C SER A 42 2.62 -10.23 4.23
N TYR A 43 1.83 -10.83 5.11
CA TYR A 43 1.41 -12.22 4.98
C TYR A 43 0.13 -12.35 4.13
N ASP A 44 -0.57 -11.27 3.79
CA ASP A 44 -1.79 -11.32 3.00
C ASP A 44 -1.46 -11.29 1.50
N GLU A 45 -1.75 -12.37 0.78
CA GLU A 45 -1.45 -12.50 -0.65
C GLU A 45 -2.20 -11.48 -1.50
N ARG A 46 -3.40 -11.07 -1.09
CA ARG A 46 -4.16 -10.03 -1.80
C ARG A 46 -3.48 -8.69 -1.69
N MET A 47 -2.90 -8.39 -0.53
CA MET A 47 -2.14 -7.17 -0.30
C MET A 47 -0.83 -7.16 -1.10
N LEU A 48 -0.15 -8.30 -1.18
CA LEU A 48 1.06 -8.43 -2.01
C LEU A 48 0.75 -8.28 -3.50
N ALA A 49 -0.37 -8.84 -3.96
CA ALA A 49 -0.84 -8.65 -5.34
C ALA A 49 -1.14 -7.17 -5.64
N ALA A 50 -1.90 -6.51 -4.76
CA ALA A 50 -2.22 -5.09 -4.90
C ALA A 50 -0.98 -4.18 -4.86
N ALA A 51 0.02 -4.50 -4.02
CA ALA A 51 1.31 -3.83 -4.03
C ALA A 51 2.03 -4.01 -5.38
N GLY A 52 2.00 -5.22 -5.94
CA GLY A 52 2.55 -5.53 -7.26
C GLY A 52 1.89 -4.75 -8.40
N GLU A 53 0.56 -4.58 -8.38
CA GLU A 53 -0.17 -3.77 -9.36
C GLU A 53 0.27 -2.29 -9.35
N LEU A 54 0.71 -1.78 -8.19
CA LEU A 54 1.24 -0.42 -8.02
C LEU A 54 2.76 -0.32 -8.26
N GLY A 55 3.42 -1.43 -8.61
CA GLY A 55 4.88 -1.47 -8.76
C GLY A 55 5.65 -1.30 -7.44
N ILE A 56 4.99 -1.52 -6.30
CA ILE A 56 5.60 -1.44 -4.97
C ILE A 56 6.33 -2.78 -4.71
N PRO A 57 7.65 -2.76 -4.43
CA PRO A 57 8.36 -3.98 -4.05
C PRO A 57 7.71 -4.60 -2.81
N ALA A 58 7.32 -5.87 -2.89
CA ALA A 58 6.63 -6.55 -1.81
C ALA A 58 7.20 -7.94 -1.52
N SER A 59 7.14 -8.36 -0.25
CA SER A 59 7.63 -9.66 0.21
C SER A 59 6.75 -10.23 1.32
N SER A 60 6.81 -11.55 1.47
CA SER A 60 6.13 -12.29 2.52
C SER A 60 7.16 -12.93 3.45
N PRO A 61 7.03 -12.85 4.79
CA PRO A 61 7.99 -13.47 5.72
C PRO A 61 7.89 -15.00 5.86
N ARG A 62 7.58 -15.74 4.80
CA ARG A 62 7.39 -17.20 4.79
C ARG A 62 8.09 -17.82 3.59
#